data_AF-A0A554GLX0-F1
#
_entry.id   AF-A0A554GLX0-F1
#
_cell.length_a   1.000
_cell.length_b   1.000
_cell.length_c   1.000
_cell.angle_alpha   90.00
_cell.angle_beta   90.00
_cell.angle_gamma   90.00
#
_symmetry.space_group_name_H-M   'P 1'
#
loop_
_entity.id
_entity.type
_entity.pdbx_description
1 polymer ?
#
loop_
_entity_poly.entity_id
_entity_poly.type
_entity_poly.pdbx_seq_one_letter_code
_entity_poly.pdbx_strand_id
1 'polypeptide(L)'
;MEYLHVQEHQPLPFVGRFDSRTPVKTVVSDIRQTLGVDPEKSRLDYDKYSRALIDAAEVAGVLVMRSGIALGNTHRKLEVSEFRGFAISNSLAPVVFINSSDAPTARLFTLMHELAHLWIGSSGVSDAGTANGREEERFCNAVAGEFLVPEELFRAVWNAGIEWESNLAPLATRFHVSKLVIGRRAMDLGYVTQEQYGLYYQKVLKAFREEKGGAGDYYRNATAKNSTRLSRAVLTETLSGRMLLREAGSLLGVQPAKLRTLAETLAR
;
A
#
# COMPACT_ATOMS: atom_id res chain seq x y z
N MET A 1 7.42 -30.99 -32.38
CA MET A 1 6.92 -31.12 -30.99
C MET A 1 7.95 -30.46 -30.10
N GLU A 2 8.03 -29.13 -30.09
CA GLU A 2 9.12 -28.47 -29.37
C GLU A 2 8.77 -27.04 -28.95
N TYR A 3 9.06 -26.77 -27.67
CA TYR A 3 9.08 -25.50 -26.95
C TYR A 3 7.74 -24.82 -26.62
N LEU A 4 7.03 -25.39 -25.64
CA LEU A 4 6.31 -24.62 -24.63
C LEU A 4 7.21 -24.52 -23.39
N HIS A 5 8.01 -23.46 -23.29
CA HIS A 5 8.56 -23.05 -22.00
C HIS A 5 7.38 -22.59 -21.14
N VAL A 6 6.82 -23.51 -20.35
CA VAL A 6 6.03 -23.15 -19.18
C VAL A 6 7.00 -22.36 -18.30
N GLN A 7 6.75 -21.06 -18.13
CA GLN A 7 7.48 -20.28 -17.13
C GLN A 7 7.16 -20.89 -15.77
N GLU A 8 8.03 -21.75 -15.24
CA GLU A 8 7.99 -22.16 -13.85
C GLU A 8 8.19 -20.90 -13.00
N HIS A 9 7.09 -20.34 -12.50
CA HIS A 9 7.16 -19.22 -11.59
C HIS A 9 7.69 -19.75 -10.27
N GLN A 10 8.93 -19.40 -9.92
CA GLN A 10 9.47 -19.77 -8.61
C GLN A 10 8.75 -18.98 -7.51
N PRO A 11 8.44 -19.61 -6.36
CA PRO A 11 7.90 -18.92 -5.21
C PRO A 11 8.76 -17.72 -4.80
N LEU A 12 8.13 -16.59 -4.52
CA LEU A 12 8.78 -15.42 -3.98
C LEU A 12 9.25 -15.70 -2.56
N PRO A 13 10.57 -15.64 -2.28
CA PRO A 13 11.15 -16.18 -1.05
C PRO A 13 10.83 -15.35 0.21
N PHE A 14 10.28 -14.15 0.04
CA PHE A 14 9.90 -13.26 1.14
C PHE A 14 8.46 -13.49 1.63
N VAL A 15 7.59 -14.11 0.82
CA VAL A 15 6.19 -14.33 1.20
C VAL A 15 6.11 -15.43 2.24
N GLY A 16 5.53 -15.13 3.41
CA GLY A 16 5.46 -16.08 4.52
C GLY A 16 6.82 -16.46 5.11
N ARG A 17 7.83 -15.62 4.91
CA ARG A 17 9.19 -15.86 5.43
C ARG A 17 9.28 -15.74 6.95
N PHE A 18 8.40 -14.95 7.54
CA PHE A 18 8.39 -14.64 8.97
C PHE A 18 7.02 -14.95 9.59
N ASP A 19 6.92 -14.71 10.90
CA ASP A 19 5.67 -14.74 11.65
C ASP A 19 5.53 -13.48 12.54
N SER A 20 4.39 -13.32 13.20
CA SER A 20 4.10 -12.19 14.09
C SER A 20 4.98 -12.12 15.35
N ARG A 21 5.80 -13.15 15.62
CA ARG A 21 6.72 -13.23 16.77
C ARG A 21 8.13 -12.80 16.39
N THR A 22 8.43 -12.71 15.10
CA THR A 22 9.73 -12.26 14.58
C THR A 22 9.97 -10.81 15.00
N PRO A 23 11.20 -10.41 15.39
CA PRO A 23 11.47 -9.01 15.72
C PRO A 23 11.12 -8.05 14.57
N VAL A 24 10.34 -7.00 14.87
CA VAL A 24 9.87 -6.01 13.88
C VAL A 24 11.00 -5.47 13.01
N LYS A 25 12.14 -5.11 13.63
CA LYS A 25 13.31 -4.57 12.90
C LYS A 25 13.89 -5.56 11.89
N THR A 26 13.83 -6.86 12.17
CA THR A 26 14.28 -7.91 11.24
C THR A 26 13.42 -7.93 9.99
N VAL A 27 12.08 -7.90 10.15
CA VAL A 27 11.15 -7.86 9.02
C VAL A 27 11.30 -6.56 8.23
N VAL A 28 11.43 -5.41 8.91
CA VAL A 28 11.68 -4.12 8.24
C VAL A 28 12.97 -4.14 7.44
N SER A 29 14.05 -4.72 7.96
CA SER A 29 15.32 -4.84 7.25
C SER A 29 15.17 -5.67 5.98
N ASP A 30 14.43 -6.78 6.04
CA ASP A 30 14.20 -7.65 4.89
C ASP A 30 13.32 -7.01 3.82
N ILE A 31 12.27 -6.27 4.23
CA ILE A 31 11.45 -5.46 3.32
C ILE A 31 12.33 -4.39 2.66
N ARG A 32 13.16 -3.67 3.42
CA ARG A 32 14.08 -2.65 2.86
C ARG A 32 15.05 -3.25 1.85
N GLN A 33 15.63 -4.40 2.15
CA GLN A 33 16.53 -5.11 1.24
C GLN A 33 15.82 -5.55 -0.04
N THR A 34 14.58 -6.04 0.08
CA THR A 34 13.79 -6.51 -1.06
C THR A 34 13.33 -5.37 -1.97
N LEU A 35 12.88 -4.25 -1.38
CA LEU A 35 12.39 -3.10 -2.14
C LEU A 35 13.53 -2.21 -2.66
N GLY A 36 14.66 -2.14 -1.95
CA GLY A 36 15.81 -1.34 -2.36
C GLY A 36 15.56 0.18 -2.42
N VAL A 37 14.47 0.67 -1.83
CA VAL A 37 14.10 2.11 -1.84
C VAL A 37 14.73 2.81 -0.64
N ASP A 38 15.57 3.81 -0.92
CA ASP A 38 16.21 4.67 0.08
C ASP A 38 15.57 6.08 0.05
N PRO A 39 14.87 6.49 1.14
CA PRO A 39 14.22 7.81 1.19
C PRO A 39 15.24 8.97 1.28
N GLU A 40 16.38 8.76 1.94
CA GLU A 40 17.38 9.83 2.18
C GLU A 40 18.16 10.18 0.92
N LYS A 41 18.45 9.18 0.07
CA LYS A 41 19.20 9.40 -1.19
C LYS A 41 18.44 10.19 -2.24
N SER A 42 17.13 10.38 -2.07
CA SER A 42 16.26 10.64 -3.21
C SER A 42 15.50 11.98 -3.14
N ARG A 43 15.57 12.75 -2.03
CA ARG A 43 14.82 14.02 -1.84
C ARG A 43 13.36 13.93 -2.33
N LEU A 44 12.72 12.78 -2.16
CA LEU A 44 11.42 12.52 -2.76
C LEU A 44 10.35 13.24 -1.94
N ASP A 45 9.48 13.99 -2.61
CA ASP A 45 8.21 14.36 -1.99
C ASP A 45 7.35 13.09 -1.74
N TYR A 46 6.28 13.23 -0.95
CA TYR A 46 5.41 12.12 -0.55
C TYR A 46 4.96 11.26 -1.74
N ASP A 47 4.54 11.90 -2.83
CA ASP A 47 3.99 11.22 -4.01
C ASP A 47 5.08 10.42 -4.73
N LYS A 48 6.28 10.97 -4.87
CA LYS A 48 7.41 10.26 -5.47
C LYS A 48 7.86 9.08 -4.61
N TYR A 49 7.90 9.24 -3.28
CA TYR A 49 8.28 8.15 -2.39
C TYR A 49 7.25 7.01 -2.43
N SER A 50 5.97 7.35 -2.42
CA SER A 50 4.87 6.39 -2.55
C SER A 50 4.94 5.62 -3.88
N ARG A 51 5.18 6.31 -5.01
CA ARG A 51 5.36 5.66 -6.31
C ARG A 51 6.58 4.75 -6.33
N ALA A 52 7.73 5.21 -5.83
CA ALA A 52 8.95 4.40 -5.79
C ALA A 52 8.76 3.09 -5.01
N LEU A 53 8.03 3.12 -3.90
CA LEU A 53 7.72 1.91 -3.12
C LEU A 53 6.75 0.97 -3.85
N ILE A 54 5.75 1.51 -4.54
CA ILE A 54 4.84 0.70 -5.36
C ILE A 54 5.63 0.03 -6.49
N ASP A 55 6.42 0.80 -7.24
CA ASP A 55 7.20 0.30 -8.37
C ASP A 55 8.20 -0.77 -7.91
N ALA A 56 8.88 -0.54 -6.77
CA ALA A 56 9.78 -1.51 -6.17
C ALA A 56 9.07 -2.80 -5.74
N ALA A 57 7.87 -2.69 -5.14
CA ALA A 57 7.08 -3.86 -4.78
C ALA A 57 6.64 -4.66 -6.01
N GLU A 58 6.25 -3.96 -7.10
CA GLU A 58 5.92 -4.61 -8.37
C GLU A 58 7.12 -5.28 -9.03
N VAL A 59 8.31 -4.66 -8.97
CA VAL A 59 9.58 -5.27 -9.43
C VAL A 59 9.93 -6.52 -8.61
N ALA A 60 9.73 -6.48 -7.29
CA ALA A 60 9.93 -7.62 -6.40
C ALA A 60 8.90 -8.75 -6.62
N GLY A 61 7.81 -8.46 -7.34
CA GLY A 61 6.83 -9.45 -7.77
C GLY A 61 5.47 -9.36 -7.08
N VAL A 62 5.22 -8.33 -6.28
CA VAL A 62 3.90 -8.08 -5.69
C VAL A 62 2.97 -7.42 -6.71
N LEU A 63 1.72 -7.88 -6.79
CA LEU A 63 0.69 -7.25 -7.62
C LEU A 63 0.02 -6.13 -6.81
N VAL A 64 0.39 -4.88 -7.07
CA VAL A 64 -0.18 -3.72 -6.35
C VAL A 64 -1.36 -3.11 -7.13
N MET A 65 -2.58 -3.28 -6.62
CA MET A 65 -3.81 -2.77 -7.22
C MET A 65 -4.34 -1.54 -6.47
N ARG A 66 -4.94 -0.58 -7.17
CA ARG A 66 -5.47 0.66 -6.57
C ARG A 66 -6.84 1.01 -7.14
N SER A 67 -7.93 0.76 -6.42
CA SER A 67 -9.28 1.13 -6.88
C SER A 67 -10.08 1.85 -5.79
N GLY A 68 -10.93 2.80 -6.19
CA GLY A 68 -11.87 3.50 -5.31
C GLY A 68 -13.27 2.87 -5.32
N ILE A 69 -13.43 1.79 -6.10
CA ILE A 69 -14.67 1.05 -6.32
C ILE A 69 -14.37 -0.42 -6.08
N ALA A 70 -15.21 -1.11 -5.28
CA ALA A 70 -15.09 -2.55 -5.05
C ALA A 70 -15.12 -3.33 -6.37
N LEU A 71 -14.24 -4.32 -6.51
CA LEU A 71 -14.28 -5.27 -7.61
C LEU A 71 -15.68 -5.92 -7.67
N GLY A 72 -16.41 -5.68 -8.76
CA GLY A 72 -17.71 -6.32 -9.03
C GLY A 72 -18.97 -5.53 -8.67
N ASN A 73 -18.88 -4.33 -8.06
CA ASN A 73 -20.09 -3.52 -7.82
C ASN A 73 -19.84 -2.02 -8.02
N THR A 74 -20.20 -1.51 -9.20
CA THR A 74 -20.01 -0.12 -9.63
C THR A 74 -20.86 0.90 -8.87
N HIS A 75 -21.79 0.45 -8.03
CA HIS A 75 -22.71 1.31 -7.27
C HIS A 75 -22.42 1.40 -5.78
N ARG A 76 -21.56 0.52 -5.22
CA ARG A 76 -21.21 0.55 -3.78
C ARG A 76 -19.79 1.10 -3.62
N LYS A 77 -19.67 2.35 -3.17
CA LYS A 77 -18.41 2.89 -2.67
C LYS A 77 -17.99 2.05 -1.47
N LEU A 78 -16.74 1.63 -1.43
CA LEU A 78 -16.15 1.07 -0.21
C LEU A 78 -16.06 2.21 0.78
N GLU A 79 -16.84 2.14 1.87
CA GLU A 79 -16.72 3.10 2.96
C GLU A 79 -15.30 3.03 3.51
N VAL A 80 -14.60 4.16 3.53
CA VAL A 80 -13.19 4.25 3.97
C VAL A 80 -13.04 3.83 5.44
N SER A 81 -14.12 3.93 6.23
CA SER A 81 -14.19 3.41 7.60
C SER A 81 -14.22 1.89 7.68
N GLU A 82 -14.67 1.20 6.63
CA GLU A 82 -14.83 -0.26 6.59
C GLU A 82 -13.69 -0.95 5.83
N PHE A 83 -12.98 -0.24 4.93
CA PHE A 83 -11.98 -0.88 4.07
C PHE A 83 -10.93 0.09 3.49
N ARG A 84 -9.66 -0.04 3.92
CA ARG A 84 -8.54 0.80 3.46
C ARG A 84 -7.61 0.06 2.49
N GLY A 85 -7.42 -1.24 2.67
CA GLY A 85 -6.59 -2.09 1.85
C GLY A 85 -6.79 -3.56 2.23
N PHE A 86 -6.13 -4.45 1.49
CA PHE A 86 -5.96 -5.85 1.90
C PHE A 86 -4.76 -6.48 1.19
N ALA A 87 -4.24 -7.55 1.79
CA ALA A 87 -3.25 -8.43 1.22
C ALA A 87 -3.83 -9.83 0.92
N ILE A 88 -3.41 -10.42 -0.19
CA ILE A 88 -3.56 -11.86 -0.47
C ILE A 88 -2.16 -12.45 -0.47
N SER A 89 -1.86 -13.22 0.56
CA SER A 89 -0.60 -13.94 0.70
C SER A 89 -0.63 -15.18 -0.20
N ASN A 90 0.07 -15.10 -1.32
CA ASN A 90 0.31 -16.21 -2.22
C ASN A 90 1.77 -16.18 -2.65
N SER A 91 2.47 -17.30 -2.55
CA SER A 91 3.90 -17.34 -2.80
C SER A 91 4.27 -17.15 -4.29
N LEU A 92 3.34 -17.36 -5.22
CA LEU A 92 3.57 -17.17 -6.66
C LEU A 92 3.10 -15.81 -7.16
N ALA A 93 1.98 -15.32 -6.62
CA ALA A 93 1.33 -14.09 -7.07
C ALA A 93 0.70 -13.35 -5.87
N PRO A 94 1.51 -12.78 -4.96
CA PRO A 94 0.98 -12.04 -3.83
C PRO A 94 0.35 -10.73 -4.31
N VAL A 95 -0.78 -10.36 -3.71
CA VAL A 95 -1.54 -9.17 -4.09
C VAL A 95 -1.61 -8.21 -2.92
N VAL A 96 -1.43 -6.92 -3.19
CA VAL A 96 -1.77 -5.83 -2.29
C VAL A 96 -2.79 -4.95 -2.98
N PHE A 97 -3.89 -4.66 -2.32
CA PHE A 97 -4.89 -3.71 -2.79
C PHE A 97 -4.93 -2.49 -1.87
N ILE A 98 -5.00 -1.30 -2.46
CA ILE A 98 -5.16 -0.04 -1.74
C ILE A 98 -6.42 0.68 -2.23
N ASN A 99 -7.27 1.09 -1.29
CA ASN A 99 -8.46 1.86 -1.62
C ASN A 99 -8.07 3.29 -2.03
N SER A 100 -8.28 3.66 -3.30
CA SER A 100 -7.93 5.00 -3.81
C SER A 100 -8.94 6.08 -3.42
N SER A 101 -10.01 5.74 -2.70
CA SER A 101 -10.91 6.68 -2.04
C SER A 101 -10.40 7.14 -0.67
N ASP A 102 -9.42 6.42 -0.08
CA ASP A 102 -8.78 6.82 1.17
C ASP A 102 -7.97 8.11 0.98
N ALA A 103 -7.79 8.88 2.05
CA ALA A 103 -7.00 10.11 2.03
C ALA A 103 -5.61 9.81 1.46
N PRO A 104 -5.11 10.57 0.46
CA PRO A 104 -3.81 10.32 -0.15
C PRO A 104 -2.71 10.12 0.87
N THR A 105 -2.78 10.86 1.98
CA THR A 105 -1.90 10.87 3.15
C THR A 105 -1.84 9.57 3.97
N ALA A 106 -2.83 8.68 3.88
CA ALA A 106 -2.90 7.42 4.62
C ALA A 106 -2.42 6.20 3.79
N ARG A 107 -2.40 6.32 2.46
CA ARG A 107 -2.18 5.19 1.53
C ARG A 107 -0.81 4.55 1.67
N LEU A 108 0.22 5.34 1.96
CA LEU A 108 1.57 4.82 2.15
C LEU A 108 1.67 3.92 3.38
N PHE A 109 0.99 4.27 4.46
CA PHE A 109 0.92 3.43 5.65
C PHE A 109 0.18 2.13 5.35
N THR A 110 -0.97 2.22 4.66
CA THR A 110 -1.71 1.04 4.20
C THR A 110 -0.84 0.14 3.33
N LEU A 111 -0.14 0.68 2.32
CA LEU A 111 0.76 -0.11 1.48
C LEU A 111 1.77 -0.90 2.32
N MET A 112 2.46 -0.23 3.24
CA MET A 112 3.47 -0.91 4.06
C MET A 112 2.86 -1.92 5.04
N HIS A 113 1.67 -1.64 5.54
CA HIS A 113 0.91 -2.56 6.38
C HIS A 113 0.51 -3.83 5.61
N GLU A 114 -0.05 -3.70 4.40
CA GLU A 114 -0.40 -4.85 3.57
C GLU A 114 0.83 -5.64 3.11
N LEU A 115 1.95 -4.96 2.84
CA LEU A 115 3.23 -5.64 2.56
C LEU A 115 3.69 -6.46 3.78
N ALA A 116 3.54 -5.95 5.00
CA ALA A 116 3.89 -6.69 6.20
C ALA A 116 3.08 -7.99 6.33
N HIS A 117 1.79 -7.97 5.98
CA HIS A 117 0.95 -9.18 5.92
C HIS A 117 1.53 -10.24 4.98
N LEU A 118 2.01 -9.84 3.79
CA LEU A 118 2.67 -10.77 2.87
C LEU A 118 3.93 -11.41 3.48
N TRP A 119 4.74 -10.62 4.19
CA TRP A 119 5.99 -11.10 4.81
C TRP A 119 5.74 -12.14 5.92
N ILE A 120 4.62 -12.02 6.64
CA ILE A 120 4.21 -13.01 7.65
C ILE A 120 3.28 -14.10 7.12
N GLY A 121 2.97 -14.07 5.83
CA GLY A 121 2.14 -15.10 5.19
C GLY A 121 0.63 -14.95 5.43
N SER A 122 0.19 -13.84 6.02
CA SER A 122 -1.20 -13.58 6.40
C SER A 122 -1.96 -12.89 5.26
N SER A 123 -3.24 -13.22 5.08
CA SER A 123 -4.14 -12.54 4.14
C SER A 123 -5.12 -11.64 4.91
N GLY A 124 -5.03 -10.33 4.73
CA GLY A 124 -5.78 -9.32 5.49
C GLY A 124 -7.30 -9.24 5.21
N VAL A 125 -7.88 -10.22 4.52
CA VAL A 125 -9.29 -10.20 4.09
C VAL A 125 -10.24 -10.86 5.11
N SER A 126 -9.75 -11.65 6.08
CA SER A 126 -10.63 -12.62 6.76
C SER A 126 -10.46 -12.84 8.26
N ASP A 127 -9.44 -12.30 8.95
CA ASP A 127 -9.11 -12.78 10.31
C ASP A 127 -9.04 -11.70 11.43
N ALA A 128 -9.31 -10.43 11.14
CA ALA A 128 -9.16 -9.34 12.13
C ALA A 128 -10.02 -9.47 13.41
N GLY A 129 -11.01 -10.37 13.42
CA GLY A 129 -11.89 -10.63 14.58
C GLY A 129 -11.32 -11.64 15.61
N THR A 130 -10.29 -12.40 15.27
CA THR A 130 -9.71 -13.43 16.17
C THR A 130 -8.61 -12.86 17.06
N ALA A 131 -8.20 -13.59 18.11
CA ALA A 131 -7.08 -13.17 18.96
C ALA A 131 -5.75 -13.12 18.17
N ASN A 132 -5.51 -14.12 17.32
CA ASN A 132 -4.34 -14.20 16.45
C ASN A 132 -4.37 -13.09 15.40
N GLY A 133 -5.51 -12.86 14.75
CA GLY A 133 -5.64 -11.76 13.79
C GLY A 133 -5.35 -10.40 14.44
N ARG A 134 -5.82 -10.15 15.67
CA ARG A 134 -5.47 -8.90 16.40
C ARG A 134 -3.97 -8.76 16.69
N GLU A 135 -3.26 -9.87 16.92
CA GLU A 135 -1.80 -9.84 17.10
C GLU A 135 -1.07 -9.55 15.79
N GLU A 136 -1.47 -10.21 14.70
CA GLU A 136 -0.96 -9.95 13.35
C GLU A 136 -1.18 -8.50 12.92
N GLU A 137 -2.37 -7.96 13.15
CA GLU A 137 -2.70 -6.55 12.87
C GLU A 137 -1.80 -5.59 13.65
N ARG A 138 -1.56 -5.86 14.94
CA ARG A 138 -0.63 -5.06 15.76
C ARG A 138 0.80 -5.17 15.24
N PHE A 139 1.21 -6.37 14.82
CA PHE A 139 2.52 -6.62 14.24
C PHE A 139 2.72 -5.87 12.91
N CYS A 140 1.78 -5.99 11.96
CA CYS A 140 1.83 -5.32 10.68
C CYS A 140 1.82 -3.79 10.83
N ASN A 141 1.04 -3.26 11.78
CA ASN A 141 1.10 -1.84 12.15
C ASN A 141 2.49 -1.42 12.68
N ALA A 142 3.11 -2.24 13.52
CA ALA A 142 4.44 -1.96 14.05
C ALA A 142 5.52 -2.00 12.95
N VAL A 143 5.45 -2.95 12.03
CA VAL A 143 6.33 -3.03 10.84
C VAL A 143 6.15 -1.81 9.95
N ALA A 144 4.92 -1.42 9.63
CA ALA A 144 4.65 -0.23 8.82
C ALA A 144 5.18 1.05 9.49
N GLY A 145 4.94 1.21 10.80
CA GLY A 145 5.41 2.34 11.59
C GLY A 145 6.93 2.42 11.68
N GLU A 146 7.61 1.30 11.95
CA GLU A 146 9.08 1.22 12.00
C GLU A 146 9.72 1.42 10.62
N PHE A 147 9.11 0.90 9.55
CA PHE A 147 9.60 1.12 8.19
C PHE A 147 9.52 2.59 7.81
N LEU A 148 8.36 3.23 7.98
CA LEU A 148 8.14 4.60 7.52
C LEU A 148 8.78 5.64 8.45
N VAL A 149 8.77 5.39 9.75
CA VAL A 149 9.20 6.33 10.79
C VAL A 149 10.01 5.57 11.86
N PRO A 150 11.28 5.22 11.57
CA PRO A 150 12.11 4.41 12.46
C PRO A 150 12.16 4.98 13.88
N GLU A 151 12.00 4.11 14.89
CA GLU A 151 11.87 4.55 16.29
C GLU A 151 13.06 5.40 16.74
N GLU A 152 14.26 4.92 16.46
CA GLU A 152 15.51 5.59 16.85
C GLU A 152 15.59 7.02 16.29
N LEU A 153 15.27 7.18 15.00
CA LEU A 153 15.27 8.48 14.35
C LEU A 153 14.16 9.38 14.88
N PHE A 154 12.97 8.82 15.14
CA PHE A 154 11.83 9.56 15.69
C PHE A 154 12.14 10.11 17.08
N ARG A 155 12.68 9.26 17.98
CA ARG A 155 13.03 9.67 19.35
C ARG A 155 14.07 10.78 19.38
N ALA A 156 15.03 10.76 18.45
CA ALA A 156 16.07 11.78 18.36
C ALA A 156 15.56 13.18 17.97
N VAL A 157 14.42 13.26 17.29
CA VAL A 157 13.88 14.52 16.76
C VAL A 157 12.58 14.97 17.42
N TRP A 158 11.98 14.13 18.27
CA TRP A 158 10.78 14.48 19.01
C TRP A 158 11.07 15.53 20.08
N ASN A 159 10.31 16.63 20.07
CA ASN A 159 10.44 17.68 21.07
C ASN A 159 9.30 17.58 22.10
N ALA A 160 9.62 17.14 23.32
CA ALA A 160 8.68 17.03 24.43
C ALA A 160 8.39 18.38 25.14
N GLY A 161 9.12 19.45 24.82
CA GLY A 161 8.95 20.79 25.40
C GLY A 161 7.91 21.66 24.68
N ILE A 162 7.23 21.12 23.66
CA ILE A 162 6.18 21.81 22.89
C ILE A 162 4.92 20.96 22.84
N GLU A 163 3.80 21.58 22.46
CA GLU A 163 2.57 20.85 22.15
C GLU A 163 2.83 19.78 21.07
N TRP A 164 2.35 18.56 21.31
CA TRP A 164 2.68 17.41 20.47
C TRP A 164 2.24 17.61 19.01
N GLU A 165 1.14 18.33 18.77
CA GLU A 165 0.64 18.67 17.43
C GLU A 165 1.63 19.53 16.64
N SER A 166 2.40 20.38 17.33
CA SER A 166 3.43 21.21 16.74
C SER A 166 4.62 20.38 16.23
N ASN A 167 4.84 19.16 16.73
CA ASN A 167 5.82 18.23 16.18
C ASN A 167 5.38 17.67 14.81
N LEU A 168 4.07 17.60 14.50
CA LEU A 168 3.58 16.78 13.39
C LEU A 168 4.02 17.29 12.01
N ALA A 169 3.94 18.59 11.76
CA ALA A 169 4.29 19.16 10.45
C ALA A 169 5.79 19.03 10.07
N PRO A 170 6.74 19.41 10.93
CA PRO A 170 8.16 19.26 10.61
C PRO A 170 8.55 17.78 10.46
N LEU A 171 8.02 16.90 11.32
CA LEU A 171 8.32 15.46 11.24
C LEU A 171 7.69 14.79 10.01
N ALA A 172 6.48 15.19 9.62
CA ALA A 172 5.84 14.70 8.40
C ALA A 172 6.70 15.01 7.16
N THR A 173 7.26 16.22 7.13
CA THR A 173 8.18 16.63 6.06
C THR A 173 9.46 15.82 6.09
N ARG A 174 10.07 15.65 7.27
CA ARG A 174 11.32 14.89 7.46
C ARG A 174 11.19 13.43 7.04
N PHE A 175 10.11 12.77 7.43
CA PHE A 175 9.90 11.34 7.18
C PHE A 175 9.14 11.07 5.87
N HIS A 176 8.80 12.11 5.10
CA HIS A 176 8.06 11.98 3.84
C HIS A 176 6.73 11.22 3.99
N VAL A 177 6.03 11.47 5.10
CA VAL A 177 4.74 10.87 5.45
C VAL A 177 3.73 11.95 5.84
N SER A 178 2.49 11.56 6.11
CA SER A 178 1.49 12.50 6.57
C SER A 178 1.55 12.76 8.08
N LYS A 179 0.95 13.88 8.50
CA LYS A 179 0.77 14.20 9.93
C LYS A 179 0.00 13.11 10.68
N LEU A 180 -0.92 12.41 10.01
CA LEU A 180 -1.64 11.26 10.58
C LEU A 180 -0.70 10.10 10.92
N VAL A 181 0.24 9.80 10.02
CA VAL A 181 1.26 8.75 10.26
C VAL A 181 2.19 9.14 11.41
N ILE A 182 2.64 10.40 11.47
CA ILE A 182 3.46 10.89 12.59
C ILE A 182 2.68 10.81 13.90
N GLY A 183 1.42 11.25 13.93
CA GLY A 183 0.57 11.18 15.13
C GLY A 183 0.34 9.75 15.59
N ARG A 184 0.09 8.82 14.65
CA ARG A 184 -0.03 7.39 14.93
C ARG A 184 1.26 6.85 15.53
N ARG A 185 2.41 7.21 14.94
CA ARG A 185 3.72 6.78 15.44
C ARG A 185 4.02 7.31 16.84
N ALA A 186 3.67 8.58 17.10
CA ALA A 186 3.80 9.18 18.41
C ALA A 186 2.96 8.42 19.46
N MET A 187 1.74 8.02 19.09
CA MET A 187 0.87 7.20 19.93
C MET A 187 1.45 5.79 20.15
N ASP A 188 1.90 5.12 19.10
CA ASP A 188 2.49 3.77 19.19
C ASP A 188 3.74 3.75 20.08
N LEU A 189 4.51 4.85 20.13
CA LEU A 189 5.70 5.01 20.98
C LEU A 189 5.42 5.61 22.37
N GLY A 190 4.16 5.90 22.69
CA GLY A 190 3.72 6.38 24.00
C GLY A 190 3.89 7.89 24.26
N TYR A 191 4.19 8.69 23.24
CA TYR A 191 4.28 10.16 23.37
C TYR A 191 2.92 10.85 23.33
N VAL A 192 1.90 10.19 22.79
CA VAL A 192 0.53 10.68 22.64
C VAL A 192 -0.43 9.60 23.10
N THR A 193 -1.50 9.95 23.82
CA THR A 193 -2.49 8.96 24.24
C THR A 193 -3.41 8.56 23.09
N GLN A 194 -4.04 7.39 23.20
CA GLN A 194 -5.02 6.94 22.22
C GLN A 194 -6.21 7.91 22.08
N GLU A 195 -6.63 8.54 23.19
CA GLU A 195 -7.68 9.55 23.20
C GLU A 195 -7.26 10.82 22.43
N GLN A 196 -6.07 11.36 22.71
CA GLN A 196 -5.53 12.54 22.03
C GLN A 196 -5.43 12.29 20.52
N TYR A 197 -4.86 11.16 20.10
CA TYR A 197 -4.77 10.80 18.70
C TYR A 197 -6.14 10.58 18.07
N GLY A 198 -7.08 9.94 18.77
CA GLY A 198 -8.45 9.74 18.32
C GLY A 198 -9.17 11.05 18.02
N LEU A 199 -9.07 12.04 18.92
CA LEU A 199 -9.63 13.38 18.73
C LEU A 199 -9.00 14.09 17.53
N TYR A 200 -7.67 14.04 17.40
CA TYR A 200 -6.95 14.60 16.26
C TYR A 200 -7.38 13.96 14.93
N TYR A 201 -7.49 12.63 14.88
CA TYR A 201 -7.93 11.88 13.72
C TYR A 201 -9.34 12.29 13.27
N GLN A 202 -10.27 12.42 14.21
CA GLN A 202 -11.63 12.88 13.92
C GLN A 202 -11.67 14.32 13.39
N LYS A 203 -10.85 15.22 13.96
CA LYS A 203 -10.70 16.60 13.48
C LYS A 203 -10.21 16.64 12.03
N VAL A 204 -9.18 15.86 11.69
CA VAL A 204 -8.64 15.79 10.32
C VAL A 204 -9.67 15.20 9.35
N LEU A 205 -10.38 14.13 9.73
CA LEU A 205 -11.44 13.55 8.90
C LEU A 205 -12.60 14.51 8.66
N LYS A 206 -13.01 15.27 9.68
CA LYS A 206 -14.07 16.28 9.54
C LYS A 206 -13.67 17.37 8.56
N ALA A 207 -12.47 17.94 8.71
CA ALA A 207 -11.95 18.96 7.78
C ALA A 207 -11.88 18.44 6.33
N PHE A 208 -11.42 17.20 6.13
CA PHE A 208 -11.35 16.58 4.81
C PHE A 208 -12.75 16.35 4.18
N ARG A 209 -13.76 16.00 4.98
CA ARG A 209 -15.14 15.86 4.51
C ARG A 209 -15.77 17.21 4.14
N GLU A 210 -15.48 18.25 4.91
CA GLU A 210 -15.96 19.61 4.67
C GLU A 210 -15.33 20.22 3.42
N GLU A 211 -14.03 20.00 3.17
CA GLU A 211 -13.35 20.42 1.93
C GLU A 211 -13.88 19.69 0.68
N LYS A 212 -14.32 18.43 0.82
CA LYS A 212 -14.92 17.64 -0.28
C LYS A 212 -16.38 17.97 -0.60
N GLY A 213 -16.99 18.95 0.08
CA GLY A 213 -18.32 19.49 -0.26
C GLY A 213 -18.35 20.27 -1.59
N GLY A 214 -17.19 20.59 -2.18
CA GLY A 214 -17.08 21.10 -3.54
C GLY A 214 -16.85 19.97 -4.54
N ALA A 215 -17.69 19.88 -5.58
CA ALA A 215 -17.52 18.95 -6.69
C ALA A 215 -16.15 19.18 -7.38
N GLY A 216 -15.16 18.33 -7.08
CA GLY A 216 -13.81 18.47 -7.61
C GLY A 216 -13.09 17.12 -7.75
N ASP A 217 -12.77 16.77 -9.00
CA ASP A 217 -11.85 15.73 -9.44
C ASP A 217 -12.22 14.24 -9.21
N TYR A 218 -13.44 13.85 -9.57
CA TYR A 218 -13.77 12.45 -9.88
C TYR A 218 -12.93 11.88 -11.06
N TYR A 219 -12.38 12.74 -11.93
CA TYR A 219 -11.82 12.34 -13.23
C TYR A 219 -10.29 12.17 -13.29
N ARG A 220 -9.53 12.32 -12.20
CA ARG A 220 -8.05 12.29 -12.28
C ARG A 220 -7.35 10.93 -12.15
N ASN A 221 -8.06 9.81 -11.94
CA ASN A 221 -7.42 8.49 -11.70
C ASN A 221 -7.97 7.31 -12.54
N ALA A 222 -8.37 7.55 -13.80
CA ALA A 222 -8.90 6.48 -14.65
C ALA A 222 -7.85 5.44 -15.13
N THR A 223 -6.55 5.71 -14.99
CA THR A 223 -5.45 4.85 -15.51
C THR A 223 -4.68 4.08 -14.42
N ALA A 224 -4.95 4.30 -13.13
CA ALA A 224 -4.16 3.72 -12.03
C ALA A 224 -4.79 2.45 -11.40
N LYS A 225 -5.82 1.87 -12.02
CA LYS A 225 -6.69 0.85 -11.38
C LYS A 225 -6.02 -0.51 -11.16
N ASN A 226 -5.15 -0.91 -12.07
CA ASN A 226 -4.52 -2.23 -12.05
C ASN A 226 -3.03 -2.13 -11.75
N SER A 227 -2.47 -3.23 -11.25
CA SER A 227 -1.03 -3.44 -11.17
C SER A 227 -0.40 -3.30 -12.56
N THR A 228 0.73 -2.59 -12.64
CA THR A 228 1.53 -2.47 -13.87
C THR A 228 2.04 -3.83 -14.29
N ARG A 229 2.52 -4.63 -13.31
CA ARG A 229 2.99 -6.00 -13.52
C ARG A 229 1.88 -6.88 -14.08
N LEU A 230 0.69 -6.87 -13.45
CA LEU A 230 -0.48 -7.61 -13.94
C LEU A 230 -0.87 -7.17 -15.35
N SER A 231 -0.92 -5.85 -15.56
CA SER A 231 -1.30 -5.26 -16.86
C SER A 231 -0.34 -5.70 -17.96
N ARG A 232 0.98 -5.69 -17.71
CA ARG A 232 2.00 -6.17 -18.67
C ARG A 232 1.88 -7.67 -18.93
N ALA A 233 1.66 -8.48 -17.89
CA ALA A 233 1.49 -9.93 -18.04
C ALA A 233 0.27 -10.27 -18.91
N VAL A 234 -0.90 -9.70 -18.57
CA VAL A 234 -2.14 -9.88 -19.33
C VAL A 234 -1.97 -9.40 -20.78
N LEU A 235 -1.37 -8.23 -21.00
CA LEU A 235 -1.15 -7.70 -22.35
C LEU A 235 -0.15 -8.55 -23.15
N THR A 236 0.91 -9.09 -22.52
CA THR A 236 1.88 -9.98 -23.18
C THR A 236 1.20 -11.25 -23.66
N GLU A 237 0.44 -11.92 -22.79
CA GLU A 237 -0.32 -13.12 -23.15
C GLU A 237 -1.34 -12.82 -24.26
N THR A 238 -2.01 -11.67 -24.18
CA THR A 238 -3.01 -11.26 -25.19
C THR A 238 -2.39 -10.95 -26.55
N LEU A 239 -1.28 -10.20 -26.59
CA LEU A 239 -0.58 -9.84 -27.82
C LEU A 239 0.15 -11.04 -28.46
N SER A 240 0.55 -12.01 -27.63
CA SER A 240 1.08 -13.30 -28.09
C SER A 240 0.00 -14.28 -28.58
N GLY A 241 -1.28 -13.91 -28.51
CA GLY A 241 -2.41 -14.75 -28.93
C GLY A 241 -2.78 -15.87 -27.96
N ARG A 242 -2.20 -15.91 -26.76
CA ARG A 242 -2.46 -16.92 -25.72
C ARG A 242 -3.64 -16.57 -24.80
N MET A 243 -4.14 -15.34 -24.86
CA MET A 243 -5.32 -14.87 -24.13
C MET A 243 -6.22 -14.05 -25.06
N LEU A 244 -7.55 -14.19 -24.93
CA LEU A 244 -8.49 -13.43 -25.76
C LEU A 244 -8.56 -11.97 -25.30
N LEU A 245 -8.68 -11.03 -26.25
CA LEU A 245 -8.85 -9.59 -25.96
C LEU A 245 -10.03 -9.30 -25.02
N ARG A 246 -11.09 -10.11 -25.08
CA ARG A 246 -12.25 -10.00 -24.19
C ARG A 246 -11.93 -10.42 -22.75
N GLU A 247 -11.15 -11.48 -22.58
CA GLU A 247 -10.72 -11.98 -21.27
C GLU A 247 -9.73 -11.00 -20.62
N ALA A 248 -8.78 -10.50 -21.41
CA ALA A 248 -7.86 -9.45 -21.00
C ALA A 248 -8.58 -8.16 -20.60
N GLY A 249 -9.61 -7.78 -21.36
CA GLY A 249 -10.46 -6.63 -21.04
C GLY A 249 -11.25 -6.82 -19.73
N SER A 250 -11.70 -8.05 -19.46
CA SER A 250 -12.36 -8.41 -18.20
C SER A 250 -11.40 -8.35 -17.01
N LEU A 251 -10.22 -8.95 -17.13
CA LEU A 251 -9.19 -8.99 -16.07
C LEU A 251 -8.66 -7.61 -15.71
N LEU A 252 -8.52 -6.72 -16.70
CA LEU A 252 -8.05 -5.36 -16.49
C LEU A 252 -9.20 -4.35 -16.29
N GLY A 253 -10.46 -4.75 -16.42
CA GLY A 253 -11.59 -3.81 -16.40
C GLY A 253 -11.47 -2.69 -17.45
N VAL A 254 -10.85 -2.99 -18.60
CA VAL A 254 -10.61 -2.07 -19.72
C VAL A 254 -11.35 -2.58 -20.95
N GLN A 255 -11.98 -1.68 -21.71
CA GLN A 255 -12.64 -2.06 -22.97
C GLN A 255 -11.62 -2.68 -23.92
N PRO A 256 -11.92 -3.83 -24.59
CA PRO A 256 -10.98 -4.52 -25.46
C PRO A 256 -10.31 -3.63 -26.52
N ALA A 257 -11.04 -2.64 -27.05
CA ALA A 257 -10.54 -1.67 -28.03
C ALA A 257 -9.44 -0.74 -27.47
N LYS A 258 -9.36 -0.52 -26.16
CA LYS A 258 -8.39 0.35 -25.49
C LYS A 258 -7.14 -0.39 -25.00
N LEU A 259 -7.08 -1.72 -25.14
CA LEU A 259 -5.96 -2.53 -24.66
C LEU A 259 -4.65 -2.24 -25.41
N ARG A 260 -4.70 -1.92 -26.71
CA ARG A 260 -3.50 -1.58 -27.50
C ARG A 260 -2.86 -0.26 -27.05
N THR A 261 -3.66 0.77 -26.81
CA THR A 261 -3.19 2.06 -26.27
C THR A 261 -2.59 1.92 -24.87
N LEU A 262 -3.15 1.04 -24.04
CA LEU A 262 -2.58 0.71 -22.73
C LEU A 262 -1.20 0.03 -22.88
N ALA A 263 -1.04 -0.89 -23.83
CA ALA A 263 0.25 -1.55 -24.10
C ALA A 263 1.34 -0.57 -24.55
N GLU A 264 1.01 0.37 -25.44
CA GLU A 264 1.94 1.42 -25.90
C GLU A 264 2.38 2.37 -24.77
N THR A 265 1.50 2.61 -23.79
CA THR A 265 1.81 3.47 -22.64
C THR A 265 2.72 2.77 -21.64
N LEU A 266 2.57 1.45 -21.46
CA LEU A 266 3.37 0.63 -20.53
C LEU A 266 4.72 0.18 -21.11
N ALA A 267 4.95 0.39 -22.41
CA ALA A 267 6.20 0.10 -23.10
C ALA A 267 7.21 1.26 -23.07
N ARG A 268 6.80 2.44 -22.57
CA ARG A 268 7.66 3.60 -22.32
C ARG A 268 8.22 3.55 -20.89
#